data_AF-A0A7S4KFY1-F1
#
_entry.id   AF-A0A7S4KFY1-F1
#
_cell.length_a   1.000
_cell.length_b   1.000
_cell.length_c   1.000
_cell.angle_alpha   90.00
_cell.angle_beta   90.00
_cell.angle_gamma   90.00
#
_symmetry.space_group_name_H-M   'P 1'
#
loop_
_entity.id
_entity.type
_entity.pdbx_description
1 polymer ?
#
loop_
_entity_poly.entity_id
_entity_poly.type
_entity_poly.pdbx_seq_one_letter_code
_entity_poly.pdbx_strand_id
1 'polypeptide(L)'
;PRQYFTNFMNSFDMFVVLVSFASFAFESQFSSGTTVNPRMLRVVRVFRLFRTLRTLRILRSAKGLTVILDVLKRSVILIVNLLLLLVLVFYSCGVVGVAFFSHMCTDAYRTNDVVHRCDLLASDSLLSSVSNFQNLGLGMIQLFELSTRDMWSDVMWKYNLRITSARNPNALDEAVRALQSYKQTSV
;
A
#
# COMPACT_ATOMS: atom_id res chain seq x y z
N PRO A 1 33.64 8.19 -23.38
CA PRO A 1 32.29 7.58 -23.22
C PRO A 1 32.03 6.90 -21.87
N ARG A 2 32.94 6.07 -21.33
CA ARG A 2 32.70 5.32 -20.08
C ARG A 2 32.51 6.20 -18.82
N GLN A 3 33.24 7.31 -18.70
CA GLN A 3 33.14 8.24 -17.55
C GLN A 3 31.79 8.99 -17.44
N TYR A 4 30.99 9.03 -18.50
CA TYR A 4 29.67 9.68 -18.46
C TYR A 4 28.65 8.83 -17.69
N PHE A 5 28.68 7.51 -17.88
CA PHE A 5 27.75 6.56 -17.25
C PHE A 5 28.12 6.16 -15.82
N THR A 6 29.34 6.46 -15.37
CA THR A 6 29.77 6.20 -13.98
C THR A 6 29.19 7.22 -12.99
N ASN A 7 28.84 8.43 -13.45
CA ASN A 7 28.23 9.45 -12.60
C ASN A 7 26.70 9.29 -12.59
N PHE A 8 26.14 8.92 -11.43
CA PHE A 8 24.69 8.76 -11.24
C PHE A 8 23.88 9.98 -11.75
N MET A 9 24.39 11.19 -11.51
CA MET A 9 23.72 12.42 -11.91
C MET A 9 23.70 12.66 -13.42
N ASN A 10 24.73 12.20 -14.13
CA ASN A 10 24.80 12.30 -15.59
C ASN A 10 23.93 11.21 -16.24
N SER A 11 23.94 10.00 -15.67
CA SER A 11 23.05 8.91 -16.09
C SER A 11 21.57 9.26 -15.90
N PHE A 12 21.22 9.90 -14.77
CA PHE A 12 19.87 10.42 -14.52
C PHE A 12 19.46 11.51 -15.52
N ASP A 13 20.37 12.45 -15.85
CA ASP A 13 20.09 13.49 -16.84
C ASP A 13 19.82 12.90 -18.22
N MET A 14 20.60 11.89 -18.63
CA MET A 14 20.40 11.16 -19.88
C MET A 14 19.07 10.38 -19.91
N PHE A 15 18.70 9.73 -18.81
CA PHE A 15 17.40 9.09 -18.67
C PHE A 15 16.23 10.08 -18.84
N VAL A 16 16.30 11.25 -18.20
CA VAL A 16 15.26 12.29 -18.32
C VAL A 16 15.15 12.83 -19.75
N VAL A 17 16.28 12.99 -20.45
CA VAL A 17 16.30 13.40 -21.86
C VAL A 17 15.65 12.34 -22.76
N LEU A 18 15.97 11.06 -22.56
CA LEU A 18 15.35 9.95 -23.30
C LEU A 18 13.84 9.89 -23.07
N VAL A 19 13.40 10.01 -21.81
CA VAL A 19 11.97 10.03 -21.45
C VAL A 19 11.26 11.23 -22.08
N SER A 20 11.90 12.40 -22.11
CA SER A 20 11.34 13.61 -22.75
C SER A 20 11.18 13.43 -24.26
N PHE A 21 12.15 12.79 -24.91
CA PHE A 21 12.09 12.49 -26.35
C PHE A 21 11.00 11.45 -26.66
N ALA A 22 10.93 10.38 -25.87
CA ALA A 22 9.87 9.39 -25.97
C ALA A 22 8.48 10.01 -25.78
N SER A 23 8.31 10.86 -24.77
CA SER A 23 7.06 11.58 -24.53
C SER A 23 6.64 12.44 -25.73
N PHE A 24 7.59 13.13 -26.38
CA PHE A 24 7.31 13.93 -27.57
C PHE A 24 6.91 13.06 -28.77
N ALA A 25 7.59 11.93 -28.98
CA ALA A 25 7.26 10.98 -30.04
C ALA A 25 5.88 10.32 -29.82
N PHE A 26 5.51 10.02 -28.58
CA PHE A 26 4.18 9.51 -28.24
C PHE A 26 3.08 10.56 -28.46
N GLU A 27 3.34 11.83 -28.11
CA GLU A 27 2.36 12.91 -28.28
C GLU A 27 2.14 13.25 -29.76
N SER A 28 3.17 13.14 -30.62
CA SER A 28 3.06 13.36 -32.06
C SER A 28 2.33 12.23 -32.82
N GLN A 29 2.41 10.98 -32.36
CA GLN A 29 1.58 9.89 -32.90
C GLN A 29 0.12 10.01 -32.47
N PHE A 30 -0.13 10.54 -31.27
CA PHE A 30 -1.48 10.63 -30.70
C PHE A 30 -2.32 11.76 -31.33
N SER A 31 -1.69 12.82 -31.83
CA SER A 31 -2.37 13.93 -32.53
C SER A 31 -2.90 13.56 -33.92
N SER A 32 -2.62 12.36 -34.42
CA SER A 32 -3.04 11.87 -35.74
C SER A 32 -4.44 11.22 -35.78
N GLY A 33 -5.28 11.46 -34.77
CA GLY A 33 -6.72 11.17 -34.83
C GLY A 33 -7.19 9.75 -34.45
N THR A 34 -6.34 8.93 -33.82
CA THR A 34 -6.74 7.60 -33.33
C THR A 34 -7.53 7.65 -32.02
N THR A 35 -8.51 6.75 -31.90
CA THR A 35 -9.37 6.56 -30.71
C THR A 35 -8.55 6.42 -29.42
N VAL A 36 -8.80 7.31 -28.47
CA VAL A 36 -7.96 7.49 -27.29
C VAL A 36 -8.24 6.45 -26.22
N ASN A 37 -7.38 5.42 -26.15
CA ASN A 37 -7.45 4.42 -25.08
C ASN A 37 -7.18 5.05 -23.70
N PRO A 38 -8.03 4.81 -22.68
CA PRO A 38 -7.87 5.41 -21.35
C PRO A 38 -6.57 5.02 -20.63
N ARG A 39 -5.97 3.87 -21.00
CA ARG A 39 -4.65 3.45 -20.52
C ARG A 39 -3.52 4.36 -21.03
N MET A 40 -3.60 4.84 -22.27
CA MET A 40 -2.59 5.70 -22.89
C MET A 40 -2.59 7.09 -22.26
N LEU A 41 -3.76 7.64 -21.94
CA LEU A 41 -3.90 8.92 -21.22
C LEU A 41 -3.24 8.89 -19.84
N ARG A 42 -3.28 7.73 -19.16
CA ARG A 42 -2.59 7.54 -17.87
C ARG A 42 -1.08 7.58 -18.02
N VAL A 43 -0.54 6.96 -19.07
CA VAL A 43 0.90 6.91 -19.37
C VAL A 43 1.45 8.29 -19.72
N VAL A 44 0.73 9.07 -20.55
CA VAL A 44 1.12 10.46 -20.90
C VAL A 44 1.22 11.34 -19.64
N ARG A 45 0.30 11.19 -18.68
CA ARG A 45 0.36 11.92 -17.40
C ARG A 45 1.61 11.58 -16.58
N VAL A 46 1.99 10.31 -16.53
CA VAL A 46 3.20 9.86 -15.85
C VAL A 46 4.45 10.44 -16.52
N PHE A 47 4.54 10.42 -17.86
CA PHE A 47 5.66 11.03 -18.59
C PHE A 47 5.76 12.56 -18.39
N ARG A 48 4.62 13.26 -18.25
CA ARG A 48 4.61 14.68 -17.88
C ARG A 48 5.20 14.92 -16.49
N LEU A 49 4.99 14.04 -15.51
CA LEU A 49 5.62 14.13 -14.18
C LEU A 49 7.14 13.95 -14.25
N PHE A 50 7.65 13.06 -15.11
CA PHE A 50 9.10 12.94 -15.31
C PHE A 50 9.70 14.20 -15.94
N ARG A 51 8.97 14.89 -16.82
CA ARG A 51 9.41 16.18 -17.37
C ARG A 51 9.50 17.27 -16.31
N THR A 52 8.58 17.31 -15.33
CA THR A 52 8.68 18.27 -14.22
C THR A 52 9.88 17.99 -13.31
N LEU A 53 10.40 16.75 -13.23
CA LEU A 53 11.67 16.48 -12.54
C LEU A 53 12.87 17.21 -13.15
N ARG A 54 12.80 17.70 -14.41
CA ARG A 54 13.83 18.56 -15.00
C ARG A 54 13.99 19.87 -14.22
N THR A 55 12.93 20.40 -13.59
CA THR A 55 13.03 21.62 -12.75
C THR A 55 13.86 21.38 -11.49
N LEU A 56 14.01 20.13 -11.04
CA LEU A 56 14.96 19.76 -9.97
C LEU A 56 16.43 19.98 -10.40
N ARG A 57 16.73 20.16 -11.69
CA ARG A 57 18.07 20.60 -12.15
C ARG A 57 18.37 22.04 -11.72
N ILE A 58 17.36 22.91 -11.64
CA ILE A 58 17.50 24.31 -11.22
C ILE A 58 17.90 24.36 -9.75
N LEU A 59 17.24 23.54 -8.93
CA LEU A 59 17.58 23.32 -7.52
C LEU A 59 19.06 22.90 -7.37
N ARG A 60 19.57 22.03 -8.26
CA ARG A 60 20.98 21.61 -8.25
C ARG A 60 21.98 22.65 -8.78
N SER A 61 21.52 23.71 -9.44
CA SER A 61 22.40 24.80 -9.89
C SER A 61 22.78 25.75 -8.74
N ALA A 62 22.01 25.75 -7.66
CA ALA A 62 22.32 26.52 -6.46
C ALA A 62 23.37 25.79 -5.62
N LYS A 63 24.59 26.35 -5.55
CA LYS A 63 25.73 25.79 -4.80
C LYS A 63 25.40 25.49 -3.32
N GLY A 64 24.48 26.24 -2.72
CA GLY A 64 24.03 26.00 -1.33
C GLY A 64 23.16 24.74 -1.18
N LEU A 65 22.27 24.46 -2.15
CA LEU A 65 21.36 23.31 -2.06
C LEU A 65 22.06 21.99 -2.37
N THR A 66 23.08 22.01 -3.23
CA THR A 66 23.87 20.81 -3.53
C THR A 66 24.59 20.26 -2.30
N VAL A 67 25.03 21.14 -1.39
CA VAL A 67 25.65 20.73 -0.12
C VAL A 67 24.63 20.01 0.76
N ILE A 68 23.43 20.58 0.91
CA ILE A 68 22.35 19.99 1.71
C ILE A 68 21.95 18.61 1.14
N LEU A 69 21.80 18.52 -0.19
CA LEU A 69 21.47 17.26 -0.85
C LEU A 69 22.57 16.20 -0.67
N ASP A 70 23.84 16.58 -0.67
CA ASP A 70 24.93 15.63 -0.43
C ASP A 70 24.98 15.14 1.02
N VAL A 71 24.69 16.02 1.99
CA VAL A 71 24.51 15.62 3.39
C VAL A 71 23.31 14.67 3.51
N LEU A 72 22.19 15.01 2.89
CA LEU A 72 20.98 14.17 2.91
C LEU A 72 21.23 12.79 2.30
N LYS A 73 21.92 12.68 1.16
CA LYS A 73 22.30 11.39 0.58
C LYS A 73 23.15 10.56 1.53
N ARG A 74 24.12 11.18 2.21
CA ARG A 74 24.96 10.49 3.21
C ARG A 74 24.11 9.99 4.38
N SER A 75 23.15 10.80 4.84
CA SER A 75 22.21 10.41 5.90
C SER A 75 21.26 9.29 5.47
N VAL A 76 20.81 9.26 4.21
CA VAL A 76 19.93 8.19 3.69
C VAL A 76 20.60 6.83 3.80
N ILE A 77 21.88 6.71 3.47
CA ILE A 77 22.62 5.44 3.58
C ILE A 77 22.60 4.91 5.02
N LEU A 78 22.75 5.81 6.00
CA LEU A 78 22.67 5.44 7.42
C LEU A 78 21.26 5.00 7.83
N ILE A 79 20.23 5.73 7.37
CA ILE A 79 18.82 5.41 7.66
C ILE A 79 18.43 4.05 7.08
N VAL A 80 18.94 3.68 5.90
CA VAL A 80 18.64 2.37 5.27
C VAL A 80 19.05 1.20 6.17
N ASN A 81 20.17 1.30 6.89
CA ASN A 81 20.60 0.24 7.82
C ASN A 81 19.59 0.07 8.98
N LEU A 82 19.08 1.18 9.51
CA LEU A 82 18.06 1.17 10.57
C LEU A 82 16.72 0.64 10.05
N LEU A 83 16.33 1.04 8.83
CA LEU A 83 15.12 0.53 8.18
C LEU A 83 15.21 -0.97 7.89
N LEU A 84 16.38 -1.47 7.50
CA LEU A 84 16.58 -2.91 7.28
C LEU A 84 16.40 -3.71 8.57
N LEU A 85 16.93 -3.20 9.68
CA LEU A 85 16.69 -3.77 11.01
C LEU A 85 15.20 -3.71 11.39
N LEU A 86 14.52 -2.58 11.14
CA LEU A 86 13.09 -2.43 11.41
C LEU A 86 12.24 -3.42 10.59
N VAL A 87 12.54 -3.58 9.30
CA VAL A 87 11.86 -4.57 8.44
C VAL A 87 12.08 -5.99 8.95
N LEU A 88 13.27 -6.32 9.46
CA LEU A 88 13.54 -7.64 10.05
C LEU A 88 12.66 -7.88 11.29
N VAL A 89 12.47 -6.87 12.14
CA VAL A 89 11.58 -6.94 13.31
C VAL A 89 10.12 -7.08 12.87
N PHE A 90 9.68 -6.30 11.86
CA PHE A 90 8.33 -6.45 11.32
C PHE A 90 8.12 -7.78 10.62
N TYR A 91 9.15 -8.36 10.02
CA TYR A 91 9.09 -9.68 9.42
C TYR A 91 8.84 -10.76 10.50
N SER A 92 9.60 -10.76 11.60
CA SER A 92 9.41 -11.75 12.67
C SER A 92 8.03 -11.61 13.33
N CYS A 93 7.63 -10.38 13.67
CA CYS A 93 6.29 -10.10 14.20
C CYS A 93 5.19 -10.42 13.19
N GLY A 94 5.45 -10.23 11.90
CA GLY A 94 4.51 -10.51 10.81
C GLY A 94 4.25 -12.00 10.66
N VAL A 95 5.29 -12.84 10.72
CA VAL A 95 5.14 -14.31 10.70
C VAL A 95 4.30 -14.79 11.88
N VAL A 96 4.58 -14.28 13.08
CA VAL A 96 3.77 -14.57 14.28
C VAL A 96 2.33 -14.08 14.08
N GLY A 97 2.15 -12.84 13.63
CA GLY A 97 0.83 -12.24 13.39
C GLY A 97 -0.02 -13.02 12.40
N VAL A 98 0.57 -13.52 11.30
CA VAL A 98 -0.12 -14.39 10.33
C VAL A 98 -0.48 -15.73 10.96
N ALA A 99 0.43 -16.36 11.71
CA ALA A 99 0.16 -17.63 12.37
C ALA A 99 -1.04 -17.54 13.33
N PHE A 100 -1.18 -16.41 14.03
CA PHE A 100 -2.32 -16.20 14.91
C PHE A 100 -3.55 -15.73 14.15
N PHE A 101 -3.47 -14.72 13.29
CA PHE A 101 -4.63 -13.93 12.85
C PHE A 101 -4.96 -14.05 11.34
N SER A 102 -4.40 -15.02 10.61
CA SER A 102 -4.65 -15.20 9.17
C SER A 102 -6.12 -15.44 8.81
N HIS A 103 -6.86 -16.15 9.67
CA HIS A 103 -8.25 -16.54 9.41
C HIS A 103 -9.28 -15.50 9.88
N MET A 104 -8.86 -14.25 10.06
CA MET A 104 -9.76 -13.18 10.47
C MET A 104 -10.62 -12.65 9.33
N CYS A 105 -11.86 -12.31 9.67
CA CYS A 105 -12.81 -11.73 8.73
C CYS A 105 -12.42 -10.30 8.36
N THR A 106 -12.25 -10.07 7.06
CA THR A 106 -12.02 -8.75 6.49
C THR A 106 -13.24 -8.30 5.70
N ASP A 107 -13.41 -6.99 5.57
CA ASP A 107 -14.38 -6.34 4.68
C ASP A 107 -14.32 -6.82 3.21
N ALA A 108 -13.21 -7.38 2.74
CA ALA A 108 -13.13 -8.05 1.42
C ALA A 108 -14.02 -9.29 1.25
N TYR A 109 -14.46 -9.95 2.33
CA TYR A 109 -15.30 -11.16 2.24
C TYR A 109 -16.79 -10.86 2.05
N ARG A 110 -17.19 -9.59 2.13
CA ARG A 110 -18.59 -9.19 2.00
C ARG A 110 -19.02 -9.25 0.54
N THR A 111 -19.70 -10.33 0.15
CA THR A 111 -20.31 -10.46 -1.18
C THR A 111 -21.83 -10.46 -1.07
N ASN A 112 -22.53 -9.82 -2.00
CA ASN A 112 -24.00 -9.74 -1.95
C ASN A 112 -24.69 -11.05 -2.36
N ASP A 113 -23.95 -12.01 -2.92
CA ASP A 113 -24.52 -13.22 -3.54
C ASP A 113 -24.39 -14.48 -2.68
N VAL A 114 -23.45 -14.55 -1.72
CA VAL A 114 -23.23 -15.72 -0.85
C VAL A 114 -22.94 -15.28 0.58
N VAL A 115 -23.74 -15.77 1.54
CA VAL A 115 -23.55 -15.47 2.98
C VAL A 115 -22.37 -16.27 3.51
N HIS A 116 -21.27 -15.58 3.81
CA HIS A 116 -20.12 -16.14 4.51
C HIS A 116 -20.23 -15.94 6.02
N ARG A 117 -19.49 -16.73 6.82
CA ARG A 117 -19.42 -16.56 8.28
C ARG A 117 -19.08 -15.12 8.70
N CYS A 118 -18.33 -14.42 7.85
CA CYS A 118 -17.92 -13.04 8.05
C CYS A 118 -19.05 -12.01 7.87
N ASP A 119 -20.14 -12.35 7.17
CA ASP A 119 -21.30 -11.45 6.99
C ASP A 119 -22.21 -11.38 8.24
N LEU A 120 -22.04 -12.33 9.16
CA LEU A 120 -22.73 -12.37 10.45
C LEU A 120 -22.13 -11.39 11.47
N LEU A 121 -20.95 -10.84 11.19
CA LEU A 121 -20.29 -9.87 12.04
C LEU A 121 -20.77 -8.44 11.70
N ALA A 122 -20.88 -7.59 12.72
CA ALA A 122 -21.20 -6.17 12.51
C ALA A 122 -20.15 -5.51 11.61
N SER A 123 -20.57 -4.64 10.68
CA SER A 123 -19.68 -4.01 9.71
C SER A 123 -18.48 -3.29 10.35
N ASP A 124 -18.68 -2.70 11.54
CA ASP A 124 -17.63 -1.99 12.28
C ASP A 124 -16.58 -2.91 12.90
N SER A 125 -16.90 -4.20 13.07
CA SER A 125 -16.00 -5.22 13.62
C SER A 125 -15.10 -5.88 12.57
N LEU A 126 -15.35 -5.63 11.28
CA LEU A 126 -14.54 -6.17 10.19
C LEU A 126 -13.17 -5.45 10.14
N LEU A 127 -12.15 -6.25 9.83
CA LEU A 127 -10.81 -5.77 9.56
C LEU A 127 -10.69 -5.21 8.15
N SER A 128 -9.78 -4.26 7.95
CA SER A 128 -9.52 -3.71 6.63
C SER A 128 -8.90 -4.75 5.70
N SER A 129 -9.30 -4.74 4.45
CA SER A 129 -8.76 -5.58 3.38
C SER A 129 -7.34 -5.18 2.98
N VAL A 130 -6.98 -3.92 3.23
CA VAL A 130 -5.67 -3.34 2.85
C VAL A 130 -4.64 -3.49 3.97
N SER A 131 -5.08 -3.56 5.23
CA SER A 131 -4.23 -3.83 6.39
C SER A 131 -4.84 -4.93 7.28
N ASN A 132 -4.24 -6.11 7.23
CA ASN A 132 -4.63 -7.31 8.00
C ASN A 132 -3.50 -8.34 8.01
N PHE A 133 -3.66 -9.44 8.75
CA PHE A 133 -2.68 -10.53 8.84
C PHE A 133 -3.00 -11.76 7.95
N GLN A 134 -3.77 -11.62 6.87
CA GLN A 134 -4.07 -12.77 5.98
C GLN A 134 -2.83 -13.30 5.27
N ASN A 135 -1.96 -12.39 4.83
CA ASN A 135 -0.69 -12.70 4.18
C ASN A 135 0.43 -11.91 4.84
N LEU A 136 1.66 -12.41 4.77
CA LEU A 136 2.82 -11.75 5.38
C LEU A 136 3.01 -10.30 4.88
N GLY A 137 2.81 -10.05 3.59
CA GLY A 137 2.89 -8.70 3.01
C GLY A 137 1.89 -7.72 3.62
N LEU A 138 0.62 -8.15 3.74
CA LEU A 138 -0.43 -7.35 4.38
C LEU A 138 -0.16 -7.18 5.89
N GLY A 139 0.39 -8.21 6.54
CA GLY A 139 0.77 -8.18 7.94
C GLY A 139 1.89 -7.17 8.21
N MET A 140 2.87 -7.06 7.31
CA MET A 140 3.91 -6.02 7.39
C MET A 140 3.31 -4.61 7.22
N ILE A 141 2.36 -4.43 6.30
CA ILE A 141 1.64 -3.15 6.14
C ILE A 141 0.84 -2.83 7.41
N GLN A 142 0.15 -3.81 7.98
CA GLN A 142 -0.59 -3.66 9.23
C GLN A 142 0.31 -3.25 10.40
N LEU A 143 1.49 -3.87 10.52
CA LEU A 143 2.47 -3.53 11.57
C LEU A 143 3.08 -2.14 11.35
N PHE A 144 3.36 -1.77 10.10
CA PHE A 144 3.79 -0.40 9.77
C PHE A 144 2.71 0.62 10.17
N GLU A 145 1.45 0.37 9.82
CA GLU A 145 0.34 1.22 10.22
C GLU A 145 0.16 1.28 11.73
N LEU A 146 0.28 0.17 12.46
CA LEU A 146 0.24 0.16 13.94
C LEU A 146 1.37 0.97 14.57
N SER A 147 2.55 0.96 13.97
CA SER A 147 3.72 1.69 14.46
C SER A 147 3.67 3.20 14.15
N THR A 148 3.00 3.58 13.07
CA THR A 148 3.02 4.97 12.55
C THR A 148 1.72 5.70 12.80
N ARG A 149 0.59 5.00 12.78
CA ARG A 149 -0.75 5.54 13.07
C ARG A 149 -1.12 5.20 14.50
N ASP A 150 -1.73 6.16 15.19
CA ASP A 150 -2.31 5.95 16.51
C ASP A 150 -3.68 5.26 16.41
N MET A 151 -3.68 4.04 15.87
CA MET A 151 -4.88 3.22 15.61
C MET A 151 -4.81 1.85 16.29
N TRP A 152 -3.83 1.65 17.18
CA TRP A 152 -3.60 0.35 17.79
C TRP A 152 -4.77 -0.11 18.67
N SER A 153 -5.49 0.81 19.33
CA SER A 153 -6.65 0.50 20.16
C SER A 153 -7.78 -0.13 19.34
N ASP A 154 -8.10 0.48 18.20
CA ASP A 154 -9.21 0.06 17.35
C ASP A 154 -8.91 -1.28 16.69
N VAL A 155 -7.66 -1.43 16.24
CA VAL A 155 -7.19 -2.68 15.65
C VAL A 155 -7.18 -3.79 16.70
N MET A 156 -6.67 -3.55 17.90
CA MET A 156 -6.62 -4.55 18.97
C MET A 156 -8.02 -4.98 19.43
N TRP A 157 -8.97 -4.05 19.52
CA TRP A 157 -10.36 -4.36 19.82
C TRP A 157 -10.94 -5.33 18.79
N LYS A 158 -10.75 -5.06 17.49
CA LYS A 158 -11.21 -5.94 16.40
C LYS A 158 -10.55 -7.32 16.47
N TYR A 159 -9.25 -7.41 16.79
CA TYR A 159 -8.57 -8.71 16.93
C TYR A 159 -9.01 -9.48 18.20
N ASN A 160 -9.39 -8.79 19.27
CA ASN A 160 -9.85 -9.43 20.52
C ASN A 160 -11.17 -10.20 20.33
N LEU A 161 -12.08 -9.69 19.49
CA LEU A 161 -13.38 -10.33 19.21
C LEU A 161 -13.28 -11.79 18.74
N ARG A 162 -12.14 -12.22 18.16
CA ARG A 162 -11.90 -13.64 17.85
C ARG A 162 -11.58 -14.51 19.05
N ILE A 163 -10.84 -14.00 20.03
CA ILE A 163 -10.48 -14.77 21.23
C ILE A 163 -11.73 -15.09 22.04
N THR A 164 -12.71 -14.18 22.07
CA THR A 164 -14.00 -14.39 22.71
C THR A 164 -14.94 -15.25 21.85
N SER A 165 -14.98 -15.05 20.53
CA SER A 165 -15.81 -15.85 19.62
C SER A 165 -15.39 -17.32 19.54
N ALA A 166 -14.09 -17.62 19.53
CA ALA A 166 -13.60 -19.01 19.58
C ALA A 166 -13.89 -19.71 20.94
N ARG A 167 -14.16 -18.93 21.99
CA ARG A 167 -14.47 -19.43 23.34
C ARG A 167 -15.96 -19.75 23.51
N ASN A 168 -16.87 -19.21 22.69
CA ASN A 168 -18.29 -19.51 22.77
C ASN A 168 -18.70 -20.53 21.68
N PRO A 169 -18.76 -21.83 21.98
CA PRO A 169 -19.16 -22.86 21.01
C PRO A 169 -20.60 -22.68 20.52
N ASN A 170 -21.44 -21.93 21.23
CA ASN A 170 -22.86 -21.73 20.92
C ASN A 170 -23.14 -20.43 20.16
N ALA A 171 -22.14 -19.58 19.94
CA ALA A 171 -22.32 -18.28 19.31
C ALA A 171 -22.85 -18.39 17.87
N LEU A 172 -22.48 -19.47 17.16
CA LEU A 172 -22.99 -19.75 15.81
C LEU A 172 -24.48 -20.12 15.86
N ASP A 173 -24.88 -20.95 16.82
CA ASP A 173 -26.28 -21.36 16.99
C ASP A 173 -27.18 -20.20 17.44
N GLU A 174 -26.65 -19.31 18.28
CA GLU A 174 -27.34 -18.09 18.70
C GLU A 174 -27.51 -17.10 17.55
N ALA A 175 -26.47 -16.91 16.73
CA ALA A 175 -26.56 -16.06 15.54
C ALA A 175 -27.54 -16.64 14.50
N VAL A 176 -27.55 -17.96 14.29
CA VAL A 176 -28.51 -18.64 13.41
C VAL A 176 -29.95 -18.48 13.94
N ARG A 177 -30.17 -18.64 15.24
CA ARG A 177 -31.49 -18.39 15.86
C ARG A 177 -31.94 -16.93 15.72
N ALA A 178 -31.03 -15.98 15.89
CA ALA A 178 -31.32 -14.55 15.73
C ALA A 178 -31.66 -14.16 14.28
N LEU A 179 -31.02 -14.80 13.29
CA LEU A 179 -31.38 -14.60 11.89
C LEU A 179 -32.71 -15.25 11.51
N GLN A 180 -33.00 -16.43 12.07
CA GLN A 180 -34.29 -17.09 11.88
C GLN A 180 -35.44 -16.28 12.47
N SER A 181 -35.26 -15.68 13.64
CA SER A 181 -36.27 -14.79 14.21
C SER A 181 -36.44 -13.52 13.38
N TYR A 182 -35.36 -12.88 12.92
CA TYR A 182 -35.45 -11.72 12.04
C TYR A 182 -36.22 -12.00 10.74
N LYS A 183 -35.97 -13.16 10.12
CA LYS A 183 -36.67 -13.58 8.90
C LYS A 183 -38.16 -13.88 9.11
N GLN A 184 -38.57 -14.21 10.34
CA GLN A 184 -39.99 -14.39 10.70
C GLN A 184 -40.69 -13.05 10.97
N THR A 185 -39.98 -12.02 11.41
CA THR A 185 -40.56 -10.69 11.68
C THR A 185 -40.62 -9.80 10.43
N SER A 186 -39.96 -10.17 9.33
CA SER A 186 -39.91 -9.41 8.08
C SER A 186 -40.92 -9.87 7.02
N VAL A 187 -41.95 -10.63 7.42
CA VAL A 187 -43.12 -11.02 6.61
C VAL A 187 -44.35 -10.44 7.28
#